data_AF-A0A1V6PC72-F1
#
_entry.id   AF-A0A1V6PC72-F1
#
_cell.length_a   1.000
_cell.length_b   1.000
_cell.length_c   1.000
_cell.angle_alpha   90.00
_cell.angle_beta   90.00
_cell.angle_gamma   90.00
#
_symmetry.space_group_name_H-M   'P 1'
#
loop_
_entity.id
_entity.type
_entity.pdbx_description
1 polymer ?
#
loop_
_entity_poly.entity_id
_entity_poly.type
_entity_poly.pdbx_seq_one_letter_code
_entity_poly.pdbx_strand_id
1 'polypeptide(L)'
;MTGYSEGKRSEWLKDLEEFKTEAWMALLLPKLKGLRKLSMDWPYNQRYILNMLRKAGNSIEPVFPYLEEVYTTWWKEGSGSIPAYFLNPFFKFPSMRKLGCSRLRDQKREEFEPETEDDEPPLKKEILPPRSSNITVIDLVEASCFDGMREWFQACKTLRSFRRIGNGFLSHSEFQSGKHDAQDRKIYESLLLHKSTLEAIWMSSFSIDQGSDGWIGSFVDFTAMKAIAMTLPGLVGIDYVDWNIPENTARKVRKLEDVLPSSLETLYLILDEGPSFVS
;
A
#
# COMPACT_ATOMS: atom_id res chain seq x y z
N MET A 1 16.15 -12.31 25.02
CA MET A 1 16.80 -11.05 25.44
C MET A 1 18.31 -11.25 25.60
N THR A 2 18.96 -12.03 24.72
CA THR A 2 20.42 -12.14 24.68
C THR A 2 20.90 -11.29 23.49
N GLY A 3 21.86 -10.38 23.72
CA GLY A 3 22.43 -9.53 22.66
C GLY A 3 22.07 -8.03 22.69
N TYR A 4 21.49 -7.51 23.77
CA TYR A 4 21.33 -6.06 23.98
C TYR A 4 22.33 -5.57 25.04
N SER A 5 22.83 -4.33 24.90
CA SER A 5 23.62 -3.66 25.95
C SER A 5 22.79 -3.48 27.22
N GLU A 6 23.45 -3.34 28.38
CA GLU A 6 22.76 -3.17 29.67
C GLU A 6 21.82 -1.97 29.68
N GLY A 7 22.22 -0.84 29.07
CA GLY A 7 21.36 0.34 28.91
C GLY A 7 20.06 0.06 28.16
N LYS A 8 20.14 -0.62 27.01
CA LYS A 8 18.94 -0.98 26.21
C LYS A 8 18.05 -2.00 26.93
N ARG A 9 18.65 -2.89 27.73
CA ARG A 9 17.88 -3.83 28.54
C ARG A 9 17.11 -3.10 29.65
N SER A 10 17.73 -2.10 30.28
CA SER A 10 17.08 -1.26 31.30
C SER A 10 15.89 -0.48 30.72
N GLU A 11 16.07 0.11 29.53
CA GLU A 11 15.01 0.81 28.79
C GLU A 11 13.82 -0.11 28.47
N TRP A 12 14.08 -1.31 27.93
CA TRP A 12 13.06 -2.33 27.67
C TRP A 12 12.28 -2.72 28.93
N LEU A 13 12.98 -2.92 30.06
CA LEU A 13 12.34 -3.33 31.32
C LEU A 13 11.43 -2.22 31.85
N LYS A 14 11.92 -0.98 31.85
CA LYS A 14 11.12 0.19 32.23
C LYS A 14 9.87 0.31 31.36
N ASP A 15 10.00 0.16 30.04
CA ASP A 15 8.87 0.27 29.12
C ASP A 15 7.85 -0.87 29.29
N LEU A 16 8.30 -2.07 29.64
CA LEU A 16 7.41 -3.18 29.99
C LEU A 16 6.68 -2.93 31.32
N GLU A 17 7.36 -2.37 32.33
CA GLU A 17 6.80 -1.98 33.63
C GLU A 17 5.78 -0.84 33.51
N GLU A 18 6.01 0.10 32.58
CA GLU A 18 5.08 1.18 32.23
C GLU A 18 3.92 0.70 31.33
N PHE A 19 3.80 -0.62 31.09
CA PHE A 19 2.76 -1.22 30.25
C PHE A 19 2.69 -0.67 28.83
N LYS A 20 3.84 -0.28 28.26
CA LYS A 20 3.91 0.16 26.87
C LYS A 20 3.57 -0.98 25.93
N THR A 21 2.48 -0.82 25.18
CA THR A 21 1.85 -1.88 24.38
C THR A 21 2.82 -2.44 23.33
N GLU A 22 3.61 -1.58 22.70
CA GLU A 22 4.57 -1.92 21.67
C GLU A 22 5.70 -2.84 22.16
N ALA A 23 6.14 -2.66 23.42
CA ALA A 23 7.22 -3.45 24.02
C ALA A 23 6.73 -4.87 24.29
N TRP A 24 5.51 -4.98 24.82
CA TRP A 24 4.82 -6.25 25.01
C TRP A 24 4.55 -6.97 23.69
N MET A 25 4.05 -6.27 22.66
CA MET A 25 3.84 -6.85 21.33
C MET A 25 5.14 -7.39 20.72
N ALA A 26 6.21 -6.60 20.76
CA ALA A 26 7.52 -7.00 20.24
C ALA A 26 8.11 -8.21 20.99
N LEU A 27 7.78 -8.39 22.28
CA LEU A 27 8.19 -9.55 23.06
C LEU A 27 7.36 -10.81 22.77
N LEU A 28 6.04 -10.65 22.64
CA LEU A 28 5.08 -11.75 22.56
C LEU A 28 4.96 -12.31 21.14
N LEU A 29 4.90 -11.47 20.11
CA LEU A 29 4.67 -11.91 18.72
C LEU A 29 5.65 -13.01 18.26
N PRO A 30 6.98 -12.89 18.46
CA PRO A 30 7.94 -13.92 18.01
C PRO A 30 7.75 -15.30 18.67
N LYS A 31 7.01 -15.38 19.78
CA LYS A 31 6.70 -16.62 20.50
C LYS A 31 5.51 -17.36 19.89
N LEU A 32 4.68 -16.68 19.10
CA LEU A 32 3.52 -17.27 18.43
C LEU A 32 3.93 -18.01 17.15
N LYS A 33 4.66 -19.12 17.30
CA LYS A 33 5.22 -19.85 16.16
C LYS A 33 4.17 -20.41 15.19
N GLY A 34 2.96 -20.67 15.66
CA GLY A 34 1.82 -21.12 14.86
C GLY A 34 0.97 -19.99 14.27
N LEU A 35 1.39 -18.72 14.38
CA LEU A 35 0.60 -17.58 13.90
C LEU A 35 0.45 -17.64 12.37
N ARG A 36 -0.81 -17.68 11.91
CA ARG A 36 -1.16 -17.69 10.48
C ARG A 36 -1.74 -16.38 9.98
N LYS A 37 -2.45 -15.65 10.84
CA LYS A 37 -3.07 -14.38 10.52
C LYS A 37 -2.74 -13.37 11.60
N LEU A 38 -2.37 -12.16 11.21
CA LEU A 38 -2.10 -11.05 12.12
C LEU A 38 -2.92 -9.84 11.70
N SER A 39 -3.77 -9.36 12.60
CA SER A 39 -4.41 -8.05 12.49
C SER A 39 -3.90 -7.18 13.62
N MET A 40 -3.36 -6.01 13.32
CA MET A 40 -2.83 -5.12 14.36
C MET A 40 -2.94 -3.64 14.00
N ASP A 41 -3.11 -2.84 15.04
CA ASP A 41 -2.99 -1.39 14.96
C ASP A 41 -1.55 -1.01 15.30
N TRP A 42 -0.94 -0.16 14.48
CA TRP A 42 0.41 0.33 14.74
C TRP A 42 0.39 1.29 15.92
N PRO A 43 1.08 0.99 17.05
CA PRO A 43 1.10 1.90 18.20
C PRO A 43 1.79 3.22 17.86
N TYR A 44 1.66 4.24 18.72
CA TYR A 44 2.31 5.54 18.50
C TYR A 44 3.84 5.43 18.48
N ASN A 45 4.42 4.71 19.44
CA ASN A 45 5.84 4.42 19.48
C ASN A 45 6.12 3.05 18.84
N GLN A 46 6.79 3.02 17.70
CA GLN A 46 6.84 1.83 16.83
C GLN A 46 8.20 1.14 16.86
N ARG A 47 9.16 1.73 17.59
CA ARG A 47 10.57 1.33 17.55
C ARG A 47 10.78 -0.13 17.89
N TYR A 48 10.09 -0.66 18.91
CA TYR A 48 10.25 -2.06 19.32
C TYR A 48 9.68 -3.05 18.30
N ILE A 49 8.43 -2.83 17.86
CA ILE A 49 7.77 -3.73 16.90
C ILE A 49 8.50 -3.69 15.56
N LEU A 50 8.84 -2.51 15.06
CA LEU A 50 9.54 -2.35 13.79
C LEU A 50 10.91 -3.05 13.82
N ASN A 51 11.69 -2.84 14.89
CA ASN A 51 12.98 -3.53 15.04
C ASN A 51 12.82 -5.04 15.16
N MET A 52 11.79 -5.52 15.87
CA MET A 52 11.50 -6.95 15.97
C MET A 52 11.14 -7.54 14.60
N LEU A 53 10.20 -6.94 13.87
CA LEU A 53 9.77 -7.40 12.55
C LEU A 53 10.93 -7.42 11.57
N ARG A 54 11.76 -6.38 11.56
CA ARG A 54 12.96 -6.29 10.73
C ARG A 54 13.94 -7.44 11.02
N LYS A 55 14.25 -7.67 12.30
CA LYS A 55 15.10 -8.80 12.71
C LYS A 55 14.48 -10.14 12.32
N ALA A 56 13.17 -10.28 12.46
CA ALA A 56 12.44 -11.48 12.07
C ALA A 56 12.50 -11.72 10.55
N GLY A 57 12.33 -10.68 9.74
CA GLY A 57 12.36 -10.77 8.28
C GLY A 57 13.75 -11.07 7.71
N ASN A 58 14.81 -10.71 8.43
CA ASN A 58 16.20 -10.99 8.06
C ASN A 58 16.79 -12.23 8.76
N SER A 59 16.00 -12.95 9.56
CA SER A 59 16.49 -14.12 10.27
C SER A 59 16.70 -15.28 9.31
N ILE A 60 17.78 -16.03 9.51
CA ILE A 60 18.05 -17.27 8.77
C ILE A 60 16.95 -18.31 9.07
N GLU A 61 16.53 -18.38 10.33
CA GLU A 61 15.41 -19.22 10.75
C GLU A 61 14.12 -18.40 10.75
N PRO A 62 13.08 -18.81 9.99
CA PRO A 62 11.84 -18.06 9.93
C PRO A 62 11.20 -17.90 11.32
N VAL A 63 11.13 -16.66 11.82
CA VAL A 63 10.49 -16.36 13.10
C VAL A 63 8.98 -16.62 13.02
N PHE A 64 8.39 -16.32 11.85
CA PHE A 64 6.98 -16.51 11.51
C PHE A 64 6.85 -17.47 10.30
N PRO A 65 7.07 -18.78 10.49
CA PRO A 65 7.12 -19.73 9.39
C PRO A 65 5.76 -19.93 8.71
N TYR A 66 4.65 -19.73 9.44
CA TYR A 66 3.29 -20.00 8.95
C TYR A 66 2.43 -18.75 8.77
N LEU A 67 2.98 -17.55 8.92
CA LEU A 67 2.22 -16.31 8.75
C LEU A 67 1.87 -16.14 7.27
N GLU A 68 0.56 -16.15 6.98
CA GLU A 68 -0.02 -16.14 5.63
C GLU A 68 -0.68 -14.79 5.30
N GLU A 69 -1.31 -14.18 6.29
CA GLU A 69 -2.11 -12.96 6.12
C GLU A 69 -1.77 -11.93 7.18
N VAL A 70 -1.57 -10.69 6.74
CA VAL A 70 -1.39 -9.54 7.63
C VAL A 70 -2.33 -8.45 7.21
N TYR A 71 -3.01 -7.84 8.18
CA TYR A 71 -3.73 -6.59 8.01
C TYR A 71 -3.27 -5.61 9.08
N THR A 72 -2.89 -4.39 8.68
CA THR A 72 -2.52 -3.36 9.65
C THR A 72 -3.22 -2.04 9.42
N THR A 73 -3.49 -1.29 10.47
CA THR A 73 -4.02 0.07 10.36
C THR A 73 -3.31 1.00 11.34
N TRP A 74 -3.42 2.30 11.13
CA TRP A 74 -2.92 3.30 12.07
C TRP A 74 -3.81 3.34 13.31
N TRP A 75 -3.23 3.41 14.51
CA TRP A 75 -3.96 3.31 15.79
C TRP A 75 -5.01 4.41 16.06
N LYS A 76 -4.98 5.54 15.35
CA LYS A 76 -5.88 6.67 15.61
C LYS A 76 -6.58 7.20 14.36
N GLU A 77 -7.88 7.43 14.47
CA GLU A 77 -8.63 8.25 13.52
C GLU A 77 -8.13 9.71 13.55
N GLY A 78 -7.66 10.25 12.43
CA GLY A 78 -7.10 11.60 12.39
C GLY A 78 -6.03 11.78 11.32
N SER A 79 -4.76 11.86 11.72
CA SER A 79 -3.71 12.43 10.86
C SER A 79 -2.46 11.58 10.63
N GLY A 80 -2.43 10.33 11.10
CA GLY A 80 -1.27 9.47 10.93
C GLY A 80 -1.40 8.53 9.73
N SER A 81 -0.25 8.17 9.17
CA SER A 81 -0.13 7.15 8.13
C SER A 81 1.05 6.23 8.43
N ILE A 82 0.94 4.99 7.97
CA ILE A 82 1.98 3.97 8.10
C ILE A 82 2.94 4.13 6.91
N PRO A 83 4.24 4.43 7.13
CA PRO A 83 5.21 4.39 6.06
C PRO A 83 5.30 2.99 5.46
N ALA A 84 5.29 2.89 4.13
CA ALA A 84 5.29 1.59 3.44
C ALA A 84 6.44 0.66 3.87
N TYR A 85 7.61 1.22 4.18
CA TYR A 85 8.77 0.43 4.59
C TYR A 85 8.57 -0.33 5.92
N PHE A 86 7.58 0.04 6.75
CA PHE A 86 7.25 -0.74 7.95
C PHE A 86 6.72 -2.13 7.63
N LEU A 87 6.10 -2.30 6.46
CA LEU A 87 5.53 -3.58 6.04
C LEU A 87 6.51 -4.42 5.22
N ASN A 88 7.67 -3.88 4.83
CA ASN A 88 8.71 -4.60 4.09
C ASN A 88 9.12 -5.94 4.74
N PRO A 89 9.22 -6.08 6.08
CA PRO A 89 9.52 -7.38 6.69
C PRO A 89 8.54 -8.50 6.32
N PHE A 90 7.25 -8.19 6.12
CA PHE A 90 6.25 -9.18 5.76
C PHE A 90 6.48 -9.79 4.37
N PHE A 91 7.11 -9.05 3.45
CA PHE A 91 7.46 -9.57 2.13
C PHE A 91 8.49 -10.70 2.19
N LYS A 92 9.25 -10.80 3.30
CA LYS A 92 10.34 -11.78 3.49
C LYS A 92 9.86 -13.08 4.14
N PHE A 93 8.66 -13.11 4.71
CA PHE A 93 8.16 -14.33 5.38
C PHE A 93 7.70 -15.39 4.37
N PRO A 94 8.06 -16.66 4.58
CA PRO A 94 7.93 -17.70 3.54
C PRO A 94 6.47 -18.03 3.20
N SER A 95 5.58 -18.01 4.20
CA SER A 95 4.18 -18.38 4.02
C SER A 95 3.28 -17.21 3.66
N MET A 96 3.80 -15.97 3.61
CA MET A 96 2.97 -14.80 3.33
C MET A 96 2.33 -14.88 1.95
N ARG A 97 1.03 -14.57 1.89
CA ARG A 97 0.21 -14.57 0.67
C ARG A 97 -0.60 -13.30 0.52
N LYS A 98 -1.08 -12.71 1.63
CA LYS A 98 -1.92 -11.51 1.63
C LYS A 98 -1.38 -10.44 2.55
N LEU A 99 -1.20 -9.24 2.00
CA LEU A 99 -0.87 -8.05 2.78
C LEU A 99 -1.99 -7.03 2.63
N GLY A 100 -2.53 -6.60 3.76
CA GLY A 100 -3.52 -5.54 3.83
C GLY A 100 -3.03 -4.38 4.69
N CYS A 101 -3.37 -3.17 4.30
CA CYS A 101 -3.06 -1.99 5.11
C CYS A 101 -4.11 -0.90 4.92
N SER A 102 -4.54 -0.28 6.02
CA SER A 102 -5.26 0.99 5.99
C SER A 102 -4.31 2.14 6.33
N ARG A 103 -4.49 3.29 5.67
CA ARG A 103 -3.71 4.53 5.86
C ARG A 103 -2.22 4.36 5.63
N LEU A 104 -1.87 3.75 4.50
CA LEU A 104 -0.49 3.59 4.08
C LEU A 104 0.03 4.86 3.38
N ARG A 105 1.30 5.20 3.60
CA ARG A 105 2.02 6.22 2.83
C ARG A 105 3.25 5.63 2.15
N ASP A 106 3.20 5.59 0.83
CA ASP A 106 4.32 5.26 -0.05
C ASP A 106 5.24 6.47 -0.17
N GLN A 107 6.36 6.46 0.56
CA GLN A 107 7.31 7.55 0.54
C GLN A 107 8.20 7.45 -0.70
N LYS A 108 8.41 8.58 -1.39
CA LYS A 108 9.44 8.63 -2.44
C LYS A 108 10.79 8.28 -1.85
N ARG A 109 11.60 7.57 -2.63
CA ARG A 109 12.94 7.13 -2.23
C ARG A 109 13.85 8.28 -1.76
N GLU A 110 13.61 9.49 -2.26
CA GLU A 110 14.39 10.71 -2.00
C GLU A 110 13.91 11.48 -0.75
N GLU A 111 12.71 11.23 -0.25
CA GLU A 111 12.11 11.93 0.90
C GLU A 111 12.38 11.20 2.23
N PHE A 112 13.24 10.18 2.23
CA PHE A 112 13.60 9.45 3.44
C PHE A 112 14.66 10.22 4.23
N GLU A 113 14.20 11.10 5.13
CA GLU A 113 15.01 11.58 6.24
C GLU A 113 14.71 10.69 7.45
N PRO A 114 15.66 9.89 7.95
CA PRO A 114 15.47 9.13 9.16
C PRO A 114 15.38 10.11 10.34
N GLU A 115 14.17 10.47 10.73
CA GLU A 115 13.90 11.18 11.98
C GLU A 115 14.21 10.24 13.16
N THR A 116 15.45 10.25 13.62
CA THR A 116 15.78 9.79 14.97
C THR A 116 16.80 10.72 15.60
N GLU A 117 16.36 11.50 16.59
CA GLU A 117 17.21 12.25 17.54
C GLU A 117 17.98 11.34 18.52
N ASP A 118 17.76 10.02 18.45
CA ASP A 118 18.45 9.03 19.26
C ASP A 118 19.72 8.51 18.57
N ASP A 119 20.76 8.21 19.37
CA ASP A 119 22.05 7.58 19.00
C ASP A 119 21.94 6.20 18.30
N GLU A 120 20.76 5.79 17.82
CA GLU A 120 20.64 4.62 16.94
C GLU A 120 21.05 4.99 15.51
N PRO A 121 21.89 4.16 14.85
CA PRO A 121 22.21 4.40 13.46
C PRO A 121 20.90 4.46 12.66
N PRO A 122 20.77 5.46 11.75
CA PRO A 122 19.53 5.68 11.03
C PRO A 122 19.05 4.37 10.42
N LEU A 123 17.77 4.06 10.63
CA LEU A 123 17.14 2.86 10.09
C LEU A 123 17.31 2.88 8.57
N LYS A 124 18.33 2.16 8.05
CA LYS A 124 18.53 2.06 6.60
C LYS A 124 17.27 1.48 5.98
N LYS A 125 16.68 2.19 5.02
CA LYS A 125 15.55 1.71 4.21
C LYS A 125 15.93 0.35 3.64
N GLU A 126 15.21 -0.69 4.08
CA GLU A 126 15.43 -2.04 3.58
C GLU A 126 14.82 -2.17 2.19
N ILE A 127 15.68 -2.34 1.19
CA ILE A 127 15.26 -2.56 -0.19
C ILE A 127 14.75 -4.00 -0.32
N LEU A 128 13.53 -4.16 -0.82
CA LEU A 128 13.00 -5.48 -1.16
C LEU A 128 13.66 -6.01 -2.45
N PRO A 129 14.26 -7.21 -2.43
CA PRO A 129 14.78 -7.81 -3.65
C PRO A 129 13.63 -8.12 -4.63
N PRO A 130 13.79 -7.86 -5.94
CA PRO A 130 12.77 -8.21 -6.92
C PRO A 130 12.44 -9.71 -6.91
N ARG A 131 11.16 -10.04 -7.10
CA ARG A 131 10.63 -11.41 -7.17
C ARG A 131 11.03 -12.30 -5.98
N SER A 132 11.20 -11.72 -4.81
CA SER A 132 11.54 -12.45 -3.58
C SER A 132 10.32 -12.92 -2.79
N SER A 133 9.20 -12.21 -2.89
CA SER A 133 8.01 -12.41 -2.06
C SER A 133 6.99 -13.36 -2.68
N ASN A 134 6.34 -14.15 -1.82
CA ASN A 134 5.23 -15.03 -2.19
C ASN A 134 3.85 -14.36 -2.02
N ILE A 135 3.81 -13.07 -1.70
CA ILE A 135 2.57 -12.29 -1.63
C ILE A 135 1.93 -12.25 -3.03
N THR A 136 0.62 -12.53 -3.06
CA THR A 136 -0.21 -12.59 -4.27
C THR A 136 -1.39 -11.63 -4.20
N VAL A 137 -1.74 -11.16 -3.00
CA VAL A 137 -2.86 -10.23 -2.77
C VAL A 137 -2.36 -9.03 -1.97
N ILE A 138 -2.59 -7.83 -2.49
CA ILE A 138 -2.34 -6.57 -1.80
C ILE A 138 -3.67 -5.80 -1.71
N ASP A 139 -4.01 -5.37 -0.49
CA ASP A 139 -5.31 -4.80 -0.15
C ASP A 139 -5.15 -3.51 0.66
N LEU A 140 -5.34 -2.38 0.01
CA LEU A 140 -5.04 -1.06 0.54
C LEU A 140 -6.31 -0.23 0.72
N VAL A 141 -6.43 0.41 1.88
CA VAL A 141 -7.49 1.35 2.20
C VAL A 141 -6.84 2.68 2.60
N GLU A 142 -7.33 3.80 2.08
CA GLU A 142 -6.81 5.14 2.34
C GLU A 142 -5.28 5.24 2.14
N ALA A 143 -4.75 4.56 1.11
CA ALA A 143 -3.32 4.52 0.83
C ALA A 143 -2.89 5.58 -0.19
N SER A 144 -1.84 6.32 0.15
CA SER A 144 -1.12 7.24 -0.76
C SER A 144 0.01 6.47 -1.42
N CYS A 145 -0.06 6.31 -2.74
CA CYS A 145 0.84 5.48 -3.55
C CYS A 145 1.71 6.36 -4.46
N PHE A 146 2.47 7.30 -3.87
CA PHE A 146 3.19 8.33 -4.62
C PHE A 146 4.22 7.79 -5.63
N ASP A 147 4.83 6.63 -5.38
CA ASP A 147 5.74 5.94 -6.30
C ASP A 147 5.09 4.70 -6.93
N GLY A 148 3.76 4.61 -6.88
CA GLY A 148 2.98 3.53 -7.47
C GLY A 148 3.16 2.18 -6.80
N MET A 149 3.63 2.13 -5.54
CA MET A 149 3.98 0.89 -4.85
C MET A 149 5.01 0.03 -5.60
N ARG A 150 5.86 0.68 -6.43
CA ARG A 150 6.80 0.02 -7.34
C ARG A 150 7.65 -1.04 -6.65
N GLU A 151 8.20 -0.72 -5.48
CA GLU A 151 9.05 -1.63 -4.70
C GLU A 151 8.29 -2.91 -4.30
N TRP A 152 7.05 -2.77 -3.85
CA TRP A 152 6.23 -3.91 -3.43
C TRP A 152 5.83 -4.80 -4.62
N PHE A 153 5.41 -4.20 -5.73
CA PHE A 153 5.04 -4.96 -6.93
C PHE A 153 6.26 -5.65 -7.55
N GLN A 154 7.43 -5.00 -7.55
CA GLN A 154 8.68 -5.65 -7.97
C GLN A 154 9.06 -6.82 -7.07
N ALA A 155 8.82 -6.73 -5.76
CA ALA A 155 9.12 -7.78 -4.80
C ALA A 155 8.25 -9.03 -4.99
N CYS A 156 6.99 -8.88 -5.40
CA CYS A 156 6.07 -10.01 -5.59
C CYS A 156 6.49 -10.90 -6.77
N LYS A 157 6.48 -12.23 -6.60
CA LYS A 157 6.73 -13.18 -7.70
C LYS A 157 5.61 -13.19 -8.72
N THR A 158 4.37 -13.27 -8.23
CA THR A 158 3.14 -13.41 -9.02
C THR A 158 1.99 -12.68 -8.33
N LEU A 159 1.85 -11.37 -8.55
CA LEU A 159 0.71 -10.64 -7.99
C LEU A 159 -0.56 -11.04 -8.75
N ARG A 160 -1.60 -11.44 -8.01
CA ARG A 160 -2.89 -11.89 -8.56
C ARG A 160 -4.02 -10.91 -8.30
N SER A 161 -4.03 -10.24 -7.16
CA SER A 161 -5.08 -9.27 -6.82
C SER A 161 -4.47 -8.02 -6.22
N PHE A 162 -4.90 -6.87 -6.73
CA PHE A 162 -4.59 -5.57 -6.14
C PHE A 162 -5.87 -4.80 -5.88
N ARG A 163 -6.05 -4.34 -4.65
CA ARG A 163 -7.16 -3.46 -4.27
C ARG A 163 -6.61 -2.19 -3.62
N ARG A 164 -7.10 -1.04 -4.07
CA ARG A 164 -6.93 0.27 -3.43
C ARG A 164 -8.29 0.95 -3.34
N ILE A 165 -8.68 1.33 -2.14
CA ILE A 165 -9.92 2.06 -1.85
C ILE A 165 -9.59 3.38 -1.17
N GLY A 166 -10.17 4.48 -1.63
CA GLY A 166 -10.04 5.81 -1.04
C GLY A 166 -8.91 6.66 -1.63
N ASN A 167 -8.92 7.95 -1.34
CA ASN A 167 -8.09 8.97 -2.00
C ASN A 167 -6.64 9.04 -1.50
N GLY A 168 -6.23 8.06 -0.68
CA GLY A 168 -4.99 8.15 0.06
C GLY A 168 -5.08 9.13 1.23
N PHE A 169 -4.21 8.92 2.21
CA PHE A 169 -4.00 9.87 3.29
C PHE A 169 -3.03 10.96 2.82
N LEU A 170 -3.54 12.16 2.57
CA LEU A 170 -2.78 13.28 2.00
C LEU A 170 -2.69 14.40 3.03
N SER A 171 -1.51 14.98 3.18
CA SER A 171 -1.37 16.22 3.94
C SER A 171 -2.04 17.38 3.20
N HIS A 172 -2.35 18.45 3.93
CA HIS A 172 -2.94 19.66 3.33
C HIS A 172 -2.06 20.26 2.21
N SER A 173 -0.73 20.18 2.34
CA SER A 173 0.21 20.65 1.31
C SER A 173 0.29 19.71 0.10
N GLU A 174 0.14 18.40 0.30
CA GLU A 174 0.07 17.43 -0.78
C GLU A 174 -1.22 17.60 -1.58
N PHE A 175 -2.34 17.88 -0.89
CA PHE A 175 -3.62 18.18 -1.49
C PHE A 175 -3.57 19.40 -2.42
N GLN A 176 -2.96 20.49 -1.96
CA GLN A 176 -2.81 21.72 -2.74
C GLN A 176 -1.87 21.57 -3.95
N SER A 177 -1.04 20.53 -4.00
CA SER A 177 -0.02 20.36 -5.04
C SER A 177 -0.51 19.67 -6.32
N GLY A 178 -1.76 19.20 -6.37
CA GLY A 178 -2.33 18.52 -7.54
C GLY A 178 -1.60 17.23 -7.92
N LYS A 179 -0.87 16.61 -6.99
CA LYS A 179 -0.06 15.40 -7.24
C LYS A 179 -0.87 14.09 -7.15
N HIS A 180 -2.20 14.15 -7.11
CA HIS A 180 -3.05 12.95 -6.99
C HIS A 180 -3.15 12.19 -8.30
N ASP A 181 -3.28 12.90 -9.42
CA ASP A 181 -3.48 12.31 -10.75
C ASP A 181 -2.35 11.39 -11.20
N ALA A 182 -1.12 11.64 -10.74
CA ALA A 182 0.03 10.83 -11.12
C ALA A 182 0.08 9.48 -10.37
N GLN A 183 -0.67 9.29 -9.28
CA GLN A 183 -0.55 8.08 -8.47
C GLN A 183 -1.15 6.87 -9.19
N ASP A 184 -2.36 6.99 -9.73
CA ASP A 184 -3.08 5.90 -10.39
C ASP A 184 -2.28 5.41 -11.60
N ARG A 185 -1.77 6.34 -12.41
CA ARG A 185 -0.91 5.99 -13.55
C ARG A 185 0.38 5.28 -13.14
N LYS A 186 1.03 5.72 -12.05
CA LYS A 186 2.23 5.03 -11.51
C LYS A 186 1.92 3.65 -10.95
N ILE A 187 0.77 3.47 -10.33
CA ILE A 187 0.28 2.14 -9.91
C ILE A 187 0.16 1.27 -11.15
N TYR A 188 -0.54 1.74 -12.19
CA TYR A 188 -0.70 0.99 -13.43
C TYR A 188 0.64 0.63 -14.08
N GLU A 189 1.58 1.57 -14.19
CA GLU A 189 2.94 1.31 -14.70
C GLU A 189 3.65 0.20 -13.92
N SER A 190 3.47 0.19 -12.60
CA SER A 190 4.06 -0.83 -11.74
C SER A 190 3.35 -2.18 -11.87
N LEU A 191 2.04 -2.20 -12.15
CA LEU A 191 1.26 -3.41 -12.40
C LEU A 191 1.60 -4.08 -13.74
N LEU A 192 2.21 -3.36 -14.70
CA LEU A 192 2.69 -3.95 -15.96
C LEU A 192 3.66 -5.12 -15.75
N LEU A 193 4.30 -5.20 -14.58
CA LEU A 193 5.18 -6.32 -14.18
C LEU A 193 4.43 -7.65 -14.02
N HIS A 194 3.11 -7.61 -13.87
CA HIS A 194 2.23 -8.74 -13.56
C HIS A 194 1.13 -8.95 -14.61
N LYS A 195 1.33 -8.50 -15.86
CA LYS A 195 0.37 -8.67 -16.97
C LYS A 195 -0.18 -10.10 -17.10
N SER A 196 0.67 -11.09 -16.91
CA SER A 196 0.32 -12.52 -17.06
C SER A 196 -0.19 -13.19 -15.78
N THR A 197 -0.21 -12.50 -14.64
CA THR A 197 -0.60 -13.09 -13.35
C THR A 197 -1.69 -12.33 -12.63
N LEU A 198 -1.89 -11.05 -12.93
CA LEU A 198 -2.90 -10.22 -12.28
C LEU A 198 -4.29 -10.62 -12.77
N GLU A 199 -5.10 -11.16 -11.86
CA GLU A 199 -6.45 -11.68 -12.10
C GLU A 199 -7.52 -10.65 -11.73
N ALA A 200 -7.27 -9.81 -10.74
CA ALA A 200 -8.23 -8.82 -10.26
C ALA A 200 -7.59 -7.49 -9.90
N ILE A 201 -8.24 -6.40 -10.31
CA ILE A 201 -7.91 -5.05 -9.90
C ILE A 201 -9.14 -4.32 -9.40
N TRP A 202 -9.00 -3.66 -8.25
CA TRP A 202 -10.02 -2.80 -7.69
C TRP A 202 -9.41 -1.46 -7.29
N MET A 203 -9.82 -0.38 -7.94
CA MET A 203 -9.36 0.97 -7.65
C MET A 203 -10.55 1.90 -7.60
N SER A 204 -10.89 2.35 -6.39
CA SER A 204 -11.90 3.40 -6.20
C SER A 204 -11.20 4.63 -5.66
N SER A 205 -11.00 5.62 -6.53
CA SER A 205 -10.66 6.98 -6.15
C SER A 205 -11.92 7.84 -6.25
N PHE A 206 -12.15 8.64 -5.22
CA PHE A 206 -13.19 9.66 -5.10
C PHE A 206 -12.64 11.07 -5.42
N SER A 207 -11.37 11.20 -5.86
CA SER A 207 -10.81 12.51 -6.26
C SER A 207 -10.79 12.63 -7.77
N ILE A 208 -11.75 13.38 -8.31
CA ILE A 208 -11.72 13.92 -9.66
C ILE A 208 -10.96 15.25 -9.56
N ASP A 209 -9.64 15.22 -9.77
CA ASP A 209 -8.87 16.47 -9.89
C ASP A 209 -9.11 17.09 -11.27
N GLN A 210 -9.16 18.43 -11.31
CA GLN A 210 -9.37 19.18 -12.54
C GLN A 210 -8.09 19.17 -13.40
N GLY A 211 -8.19 18.70 -14.64
CA GLY A 211 -7.13 18.81 -15.65
C GLY A 211 -6.39 17.51 -16.01
N SER A 212 -6.73 16.39 -15.38
CA SER A 212 -6.31 15.05 -15.82
C SER A 212 -7.47 14.37 -16.57
N ASP A 213 -7.18 13.63 -17.64
CA ASP A 213 -8.21 12.83 -18.32
C ASP A 213 -8.72 11.68 -17.44
N GLY A 214 -8.15 11.49 -16.24
CA GLY A 214 -8.48 10.44 -15.29
C GLY A 214 -8.05 9.06 -15.76
N TRP A 215 -7.43 8.93 -16.93
CA TRP A 215 -7.17 7.64 -17.54
C TRP A 215 -5.96 6.95 -16.92
N ILE A 216 -6.19 5.77 -16.37
CA ILE A 216 -5.13 5.02 -15.68
C ILE A 216 -4.21 4.25 -16.65
N GLY A 217 -4.75 3.73 -17.75
CA GLY A 217 -4.03 2.87 -18.68
C GLY A 217 -4.93 1.86 -19.40
N SER A 218 -4.33 1.05 -20.28
CA SER A 218 -5.05 -0.01 -21.02
C SER A 218 -4.75 -1.38 -20.41
N PHE A 219 -5.78 -2.15 -20.14
CA PHE A 219 -5.65 -3.51 -19.61
C PHE A 219 -5.64 -4.57 -20.71
N VAL A 220 -5.64 -4.19 -22.00
CA VAL A 220 -5.73 -5.13 -23.13
C VAL A 220 -4.66 -6.24 -23.09
N ASP A 221 -3.46 -5.92 -22.63
CA ASP A 221 -2.34 -6.86 -22.55
C ASP A 221 -2.34 -7.75 -21.29
N PHE A 222 -3.29 -7.58 -20.38
CA PHE A 222 -3.36 -8.38 -19.16
C PHE A 222 -4.08 -9.69 -19.43
N THR A 223 -3.32 -10.74 -19.72
CA THR A 223 -3.85 -12.03 -20.20
C THR A 223 -4.53 -12.88 -19.14
N ALA A 224 -4.30 -12.60 -17.85
CA ALA A 224 -4.92 -13.30 -16.73
C ALA A 224 -6.07 -12.54 -16.08
N MET A 225 -6.35 -11.31 -16.53
CA MET A 225 -7.28 -10.39 -15.86
C MET A 225 -8.73 -10.85 -16.04
N LYS A 226 -9.40 -11.16 -14.93
CA LYS A 226 -10.79 -11.61 -14.89
C LYS A 226 -11.73 -10.57 -14.32
N ALA A 227 -11.27 -9.75 -13.39
CA ALA A 227 -12.12 -8.76 -12.73
C ALA A 227 -11.49 -7.37 -12.72
N ILE A 228 -12.23 -6.38 -13.20
CA ILE A 228 -11.87 -4.96 -13.11
C ILE A 228 -12.98 -4.24 -12.33
N ALA A 229 -12.60 -3.53 -11.27
CA ALA A 229 -13.48 -2.62 -10.54
C ALA A 229 -12.83 -1.23 -10.49
N MET A 230 -13.43 -0.25 -11.18
CA MET A 230 -12.95 1.13 -11.17
C MET A 230 -14.02 2.13 -11.59
N THR A 231 -13.73 3.42 -11.44
CA THR A 231 -14.58 4.47 -11.98
C THR A 231 -14.51 4.48 -13.50
N LEU A 232 -15.61 4.85 -14.16
CA LEU A 232 -15.62 5.03 -15.62
C LEU A 232 -14.55 6.03 -16.12
N PRO A 233 -14.33 7.21 -15.46
CA PRO A 233 -13.21 8.09 -15.82
C PRO A 233 -11.86 7.37 -15.79
N GLY A 234 -11.59 6.60 -14.72
CA GLY A 234 -10.41 5.76 -14.56
C GLY A 234 -10.12 4.85 -15.77
N LEU A 235 -11.18 4.25 -16.31
CA LEU A 235 -11.09 3.22 -17.34
C LEU A 235 -10.90 3.77 -18.75
N VAL A 236 -11.72 4.75 -19.15
CA VAL A 236 -11.81 5.22 -20.54
C VAL A 236 -11.26 6.63 -20.75
N GLY A 237 -10.94 7.33 -19.68
CA GLY A 237 -10.44 8.70 -19.73
C GLY A 237 -11.53 9.72 -20.05
N ILE A 238 -12.55 9.80 -19.20
CA ILE A 238 -13.61 10.81 -19.33
C ILE A 238 -13.28 11.97 -18.40
N ASP A 239 -13.11 13.16 -18.96
CA ASP A 239 -13.02 14.39 -18.18
C ASP A 239 -14.43 14.81 -17.71
N TYR A 240 -14.63 14.83 -16.39
CA TYR A 240 -15.92 15.20 -15.77
C TYR A 240 -16.06 16.72 -15.57
N VAL A 241 -14.97 17.48 -15.61
CA VAL A 241 -14.97 18.85 -15.09
C VAL A 241 -14.05 19.75 -15.91
N ASP A 242 -14.39 19.93 -17.18
CA ASP A 242 -13.99 21.16 -17.85
C ASP A 242 -15.20 21.83 -18.50
N TRP A 243 -15.99 22.50 -17.65
CA TRP A 243 -17.11 23.35 -18.04
C TRP A 243 -16.67 24.54 -18.91
N ASN A 244 -15.35 24.79 -19.03
CA ASN A 244 -14.76 25.83 -19.86
C ASN A 244 -14.25 25.31 -21.21
N ILE A 245 -14.31 24.00 -21.47
CA ILE A 245 -13.99 23.45 -22.80
C ILE A 245 -15.19 23.71 -23.73
N PRO A 246 -15.00 24.42 -24.87
CA PRO A 246 -16.04 24.60 -25.87
C PRO A 246 -16.56 23.24 -26.33
N GLU A 247 -17.88 23.10 -26.53
CA GLU A 247 -18.56 21.86 -27.00
C GLU A 247 -17.89 21.21 -28.23
N ASN A 248 -17.11 21.99 -28.99
CA ASN A 248 -16.43 21.56 -30.20
C ASN A 248 -15.03 20.95 -29.99
N THR A 249 -14.57 20.81 -28.73
CA THR A 249 -13.29 20.15 -28.45
C THR A 249 -13.52 18.66 -28.29
N ALA A 250 -12.93 17.86 -29.17
CA ALA A 250 -13.08 16.40 -29.14
C ALA A 250 -12.59 15.83 -27.79
N ARG A 251 -13.53 15.43 -26.92
CA ARG A 251 -13.22 14.68 -25.71
C ARG A 251 -12.61 13.34 -26.11
N LYS A 252 -11.36 13.10 -25.70
CA LYS A 252 -10.63 11.87 -26.04
C LYS A 252 -11.06 10.71 -25.15
N VAL A 253 -12.26 10.19 -25.42
CA VAL A 253 -12.79 9.00 -24.76
C VAL A 253 -12.29 7.77 -25.51
N ARG A 254 -11.70 6.82 -24.77
CA ARG A 254 -11.26 5.54 -25.35
C ARG A 254 -12.43 4.58 -25.39
N LYS A 255 -12.46 3.72 -26.41
CA LYS A 255 -13.48 2.68 -26.48
C LYS A 255 -13.12 1.54 -25.51
N LEU A 256 -14.14 0.86 -25.01
CA LEU A 256 -13.95 -0.29 -24.13
C LEU A 256 -13.16 -1.42 -24.82
N GLU A 257 -13.36 -1.61 -26.13
CA GLU A 257 -12.60 -2.58 -26.94
C GLU A 257 -11.08 -2.32 -26.96
N ASP A 258 -10.66 -1.07 -26.78
CA ASP A 258 -9.25 -0.66 -26.81
C ASP A 258 -8.56 -0.74 -25.42
N VAL A 259 -9.35 -0.89 -24.34
CA VAL A 259 -8.85 -0.82 -22.95
C VAL A 259 -9.11 -2.06 -22.12
N LEU A 260 -10.07 -2.91 -22.49
CA LEU A 260 -10.39 -4.12 -21.75
C LEU A 260 -9.62 -5.34 -22.27
N PRO A 261 -9.16 -6.24 -21.39
CA PRO A 261 -8.57 -7.51 -21.81
C PRO A 261 -9.65 -8.48 -22.31
N SER A 262 -9.27 -9.34 -23.25
CA SER A 262 -10.16 -10.40 -23.75
C SER A 262 -10.48 -11.48 -22.71
N SER A 263 -9.67 -11.60 -21.64
CA SER A 263 -9.87 -12.53 -20.54
C SER A 263 -10.90 -12.06 -19.49
N LEU A 264 -11.43 -10.84 -19.63
CA LEU A 264 -12.28 -10.23 -18.62
C LEU A 264 -13.61 -10.99 -18.47
N GLU A 265 -13.91 -11.39 -17.24
CA GLU A 265 -15.15 -12.09 -16.87
C GLU A 265 -16.13 -11.14 -16.14
N THR A 266 -15.63 -10.13 -15.44
CA THR A 266 -16.44 -9.23 -14.61
C THR A 266 -15.92 -7.79 -14.65
N LEU A 267 -16.84 -6.85 -14.91
CA LEU A 267 -16.57 -5.42 -14.88
C LEU A 267 -17.51 -4.75 -13.87
N TYR A 268 -16.94 -4.14 -12.83
CA TYR A 268 -17.64 -3.29 -11.88
C TYR A 268 -17.32 -1.83 -12.18
N LEU A 269 -18.34 -1.06 -12.54
CA LEU A 269 -18.22 0.39 -12.68
C LEU A 269 -18.64 1.04 -11.37
N ILE A 270 -17.69 1.72 -10.73
CA ILE A 270 -17.92 2.42 -9.48
C ILE A 270 -18.48 3.79 -9.84
N LEU A 271 -19.76 3.98 -9.52
CA LEU A 271 -20.41 5.28 -9.65
C LEU A 271 -19.93 6.13 -8.48
N ASP A 272 -19.32 7.26 -8.79
CA ASP A 272 -19.05 8.29 -7.79
C ASP A 272 -20.41 8.87 -7.41
N GLU A 273 -20.87 8.67 -6.17
CA GLU A 273 -21.91 9.54 -5.64
C GLU A 273 -21.27 10.91 -5.53
N GLY A 274 -21.51 11.75 -6.55
CA GLY A 274 -21.04 13.14 -6.55
C GLY A 274 -21.43 13.84 -5.25
N PRO A 275 -20.84 15.02 -4.95
CA PRO A 275 -21.11 15.71 -3.69
C PRO A 275 -22.61 15.79 -3.48
N SER A 276 -23.10 15.11 -2.45
CA SER A 276 -24.49 15.17 -2.03
C SER A 276 -24.86 16.65 -1.99
N PHE A 277 -25.76 17.07 -2.88
CA PHE A 277 -26.35 18.40 -2.85
C PHE A 277 -27.11 18.49 -1.53
N VAL A 278 -26.43 18.96 -0.49
CA VAL A 278 -27.07 19.45 0.72
C VAL A 278 -27.74 20.76 0.31
N SER A 279 -29.06 20.68 0.14
CA SER A 279 -29.98 21.80 0.03
C SER A 279 -29.85 22.76 1.20
#